data_AF-A0AAU3ZI13-F1
#
_entry.id   AF-A0AAU3ZI13-F1
#
_cell.length_a   1.000
_cell.length_b   1.000
_cell.length_c   1.000
_cell.angle_alpha   90.00
_cell.angle_beta   90.00
_cell.angle_gamma   90.00
#
_symmetry.space_group_name_H-M   'P 1'
#
loop_
_entity.id
_entity.type
_entity.pdbx_description
1 polymer ?
#
loop_
_entity_poly.entity_id
_entity_poly.type
_entity_poly.pdbx_seq_one_letter_code
_entity_poly.pdbx_strand_id
1 'polypeptide(L)'
;MTWASWTTSGIFAGPGGVRTEEVGVLTGDLTVHTTWSEDQASFAVQYSGSSDWFTLVGSPVPCGSERASRELHQIVVEAVRTGGGATAQTVQYNAGPWTRP
;
A
#
# COMPACT_ATOMS: atom_id res chain seq x y z
N MET A 1 15.79 15.80 -5.94
CA MET A 1 14.79 14.76 -6.27
C MET A 1 14.76 13.79 -5.11
N THR A 2 13.91 14.02 -4.12
CA THR A 2 13.74 13.12 -2.98
C THR A 2 12.72 12.05 -3.37
N TRP A 3 13.16 10.81 -3.37
CA TRP A 3 12.31 9.64 -3.51
C TRP A 3 12.65 8.71 -2.37
N ALA A 4 11.67 7.92 -1.93
CA ALA A 4 11.87 6.90 -0.92
C ALA A 4 11.06 5.66 -1.30
N SER A 5 11.53 4.49 -0.91
CA SER A 5 10.74 3.27 -1.05
C SER A 5 10.79 2.45 0.22
N TRP A 6 9.67 1.81 0.52
CA TRP A 6 9.45 1.01 1.72
C TRP A 6 8.93 -0.35 1.29
N THR A 7 9.54 -1.43 1.78
CA THR A 7 9.12 -2.79 1.45
C THR A 7 8.92 -3.59 2.73
N THR A 8 7.79 -4.27 2.83
CA THR A 8 7.52 -5.24 3.89
C THR A 8 7.02 -6.52 3.23
N SER A 9 7.76 -7.61 3.43
CA SER A 9 7.42 -8.96 2.96
C SER A 9 6.89 -9.83 4.09
N GLY A 10 6.28 -10.97 3.74
CA GLY A 10 5.76 -11.93 4.72
C GLY A 10 4.50 -11.44 5.43
N ILE A 11 3.64 -10.70 4.72
CA ILE A 11 2.40 -10.19 5.26
C ILE A 11 1.29 -11.15 4.87
N PHE A 12 0.69 -11.81 5.86
CA PHE A 12 -0.48 -12.62 5.60
C PHE A 12 -1.73 -11.74 5.47
N ALA A 13 -2.36 -11.75 4.31
CA ALA A 13 -3.56 -10.98 4.04
C ALA A 13 -4.74 -11.52 4.86
N GLY A 14 -5.42 -10.61 5.56
CA GLY A 14 -6.61 -10.91 6.33
C GLY A 14 -7.82 -11.29 5.46
N PRO A 15 -8.95 -11.67 6.09
CA PRO A 15 -10.17 -12.06 5.38
C PRO A 15 -10.65 -10.94 4.44
N GLY A 16 -10.99 -11.28 3.20
CA GLY A 16 -11.36 -10.29 2.17
C GLY A 16 -10.18 -9.68 1.41
N GLY A 17 -8.94 -9.97 1.82
CA GLY A 17 -7.73 -9.71 1.04
C GLY A 17 -7.46 -8.24 0.73
N VAL A 18 -6.64 -8.05 -0.30
CA VAL A 18 -6.16 -6.75 -0.79
C VAL A 18 -6.68 -6.52 -2.19
N ARG A 19 -7.28 -5.36 -2.46
CA ARG A 19 -7.80 -5.06 -3.79
C ARG A 19 -6.73 -4.43 -4.67
N THR A 20 -6.48 -5.05 -5.81
CA THR A 20 -5.57 -4.59 -6.85
C THR A 20 -6.33 -4.32 -8.15
N GLU A 21 -5.79 -3.42 -8.98
CA GLU A 21 -6.45 -3.01 -10.22
C GLU A 21 -6.44 -4.10 -11.28
N GLU A 22 -5.37 -4.90 -11.32
CA GLU A 22 -5.14 -5.86 -12.41
C GLU A 22 -5.81 -7.22 -12.15
N VAL A 23 -5.65 -7.77 -10.93
CA VAL A 23 -6.03 -9.16 -10.62
C VAL A 23 -7.16 -9.28 -9.60
N GLY A 24 -7.73 -8.15 -9.16
CA GLY A 24 -8.88 -8.14 -8.26
C GLY A 24 -8.48 -8.25 -6.80
N VAL A 25 -8.73 -9.39 -6.14
CA VAL A 25 -8.44 -9.56 -4.70
C VAL A 25 -7.29 -10.54 -4.51
N LEU A 26 -6.21 -10.07 -3.89
CA LEU A 26 -5.06 -10.88 -3.47
C LEU A 26 -5.23 -11.35 -2.02
N THR A 27 -4.91 -12.62 -1.76
CA THR A 27 -5.03 -13.26 -0.44
C THR A 27 -3.84 -14.18 -0.15
N GLY A 28 -3.51 -14.45 1.11
CA GLY A 28 -2.37 -15.31 1.47
C GLY A 28 -1.12 -14.50 1.79
N ASP A 29 0.08 -15.03 1.52
CA ASP A 29 1.34 -14.36 1.84
C ASP A 29 1.73 -13.33 0.77
N LEU A 30 1.78 -12.07 1.17
CA LEU A 30 1.99 -10.92 0.31
C LEU A 30 3.20 -10.10 0.73
N THR A 31 3.81 -9.46 -0.25
CA THR A 31 4.80 -8.41 -0.10
C THR A 31 4.19 -7.10 -0.54
N VAL A 32 4.30 -6.09 0.31
CA VAL A 32 3.88 -4.71 0.01
C VAL A 32 5.13 -3.89 -0.27
N HIS A 33 5.09 -3.18 -1.39
CA HIS A 33 6.07 -2.16 -1.76
C HIS A 33 5.38 -0.82 -1.90
N THR A 34 5.97 0.22 -1.32
CA THR A 34 5.48 1.59 -1.40
C THR A 34 6.59 2.46 -1.94
N THR A 35 6.30 3.18 -3.01
CA THR A 35 7.24 4.11 -3.65
C THR A 35 6.71 5.53 -3.50
N TRP A 36 7.50 6.42 -2.94
CA TRP A 36 7.19 7.83 -2.79
C TRP A 36 8.10 8.68 -3.68
N SER A 37 7.47 9.51 -4.50
CA SER A 37 8.14 10.43 -5.43
C SER A 37 7.16 11.52 -5.82
N GLU A 38 7.66 12.74 -6.11
CA GLU A 38 6.83 13.84 -6.64
C GLU A 38 5.55 14.09 -5.80
N ASP A 39 5.72 14.08 -4.47
CA ASP A 39 4.63 14.26 -3.50
C ASP A 39 3.47 13.26 -3.63
N GLN A 40 3.76 12.07 -4.16
CA GLN A 40 2.80 10.99 -4.36
C GLN A 40 3.36 9.67 -3.84
N ALA A 41 2.49 8.85 -3.25
CA ALA A 41 2.81 7.50 -2.80
C ALA A 41 2.08 6.47 -3.66
N SER A 42 2.85 5.60 -4.30
CA SER A 42 2.37 4.48 -5.10
C SER A 42 2.50 3.18 -4.30
N PHE A 43 1.47 2.36 -4.28
CA PHE A 43 1.48 1.07 -3.58
C PHE A 43 1.40 -0.06 -4.59
N ALA A 44 2.37 -0.96 -4.51
CA ALA A 44 2.41 -2.21 -5.26
C ALA A 44 2.41 -3.39 -4.27
N VAL A 45 1.74 -4.46 -4.65
CA VAL A 45 1.56 -5.65 -3.83
C VAL A 45 1.86 -6.86 -4.68
N GLN A 46 2.53 -7.84 -4.11
CA GLN A 46 3.00 -9.02 -4.81
C GLN A 46 2.74 -10.25 -3.94
N TYR A 47 2.54 -11.42 -4.55
CA TYR A 47 2.69 -12.68 -3.83
C TYR A 47 4.13 -12.87 -3.39
N SER A 48 4.36 -13.13 -2.12
CA SER A 48 5.71 -13.32 -1.57
C SER A 48 6.48 -14.40 -2.36
N GLY A 49 7.63 -14.01 -2.92
CA GLY A 49 8.46 -14.86 -3.79
C GLY A 49 8.06 -14.90 -5.27
N SER A 50 6.99 -14.22 -5.69
CA SER A 50 6.66 -14.01 -7.10
C SER A 50 7.54 -12.91 -7.72
N SER A 51 7.46 -12.76 -9.06
CA SER A 51 8.05 -11.62 -9.78
C SER A 51 7.01 -10.58 -10.20
N ASP A 52 5.72 -10.92 -10.11
CA ASP A 52 4.62 -10.05 -10.51
C ASP A 52 4.22 -9.08 -9.40
N TRP A 53 4.13 -7.79 -9.75
CA TRP A 53 3.71 -6.71 -8.86
C TRP A 53 2.38 -6.14 -9.35
N PHE A 54 1.44 -5.98 -8.43
CA PHE A 54 0.09 -5.53 -8.71
C PHE A 54 -0.20 -4.22 -7.99
N THR A 55 -0.71 -3.24 -8.72
CA THR A 55 -1.04 -1.93 -8.15
C THR A 55 -2.26 -2.02 -7.24
N LEU A 56 -2.14 -1.45 -6.04
CA LEU A 56 -3.27 -1.33 -5.11
C LEU A 56 -4.35 -0.41 -5.70
N VAL A 57 -5.62 -0.80 -5.61
CA VAL A 57 -6.72 0.03 -6.12
C VAL A 57 -6.70 1.42 -5.48
N GLY A 58 -6.77 2.47 -6.32
CA GLY A 58 -6.77 3.87 -5.90
C GLY A 58 -5.38 4.48 -5.68
N SER A 59 -4.31 3.77 -6.04
CA SER A 59 -2.94 4.29 -6.11
C SER A 59 -2.70 4.98 -7.46
N PRO A 60 -1.89 6.05 -7.54
CA PRO A 60 -1.16 6.72 -6.47
C PRO A 60 -2.04 7.64 -5.60
N VAL A 61 -1.56 7.97 -4.41
CA VAL A 61 -2.22 8.89 -3.47
C VAL A 61 -1.34 10.10 -3.15
N PRO A 62 -1.92 11.28 -2.87
CA PRO A 62 -1.14 12.45 -2.46
C PRO A 62 -0.42 12.20 -1.13
N CYS A 63 0.85 12.62 -1.06
CA CYS A 63 1.71 12.46 0.09
C CYS A 63 2.85 13.51 0.08
N GLY A 64 2.69 14.60 0.82
CA GLY A 64 3.63 15.73 0.79
C GLY A 64 4.94 15.57 1.56
N SER A 65 5.25 14.38 2.11
CA SER A 65 6.53 14.15 2.81
C SER A 65 6.97 12.69 2.86
N GLU A 66 8.30 12.49 2.97
CA GLU A 66 8.89 11.16 3.17
C GLU A 66 8.38 10.48 4.43
N ARG A 67 8.20 11.26 5.51
CA ARG A 67 7.70 10.74 6.77
C ARG A 67 6.26 10.24 6.62
N ALA A 68 5.41 11.02 5.95
CA ALA A 68 4.04 10.62 5.66
C ALA A 68 3.99 9.37 4.78
N SER A 69 4.92 9.20 3.84
CA SER A 69 4.94 8.01 2.99
C SER A 69 5.30 6.74 3.77
N ARG A 70 6.19 6.87 4.77
CA ARG A 70 6.50 5.78 5.70
C ARG A 70 5.32 5.42 6.57
N GLU A 71 4.56 6.41 7.06
CA GLU A 71 3.34 6.18 7.83
C GLU A 71 2.26 5.51 6.97
N LEU A 72 2.04 5.99 5.74
CA LEU A 72 1.14 5.35 4.76
C LEU A 72 1.54 3.89 4.48
N HIS A 73 2.84 3.60 4.38
CA HIS A 73 3.32 2.23 4.23
C HIS A 73 2.95 1.37 5.44
N GLN A 74 3.15 1.85 6.67
CA GLN A 74 2.76 1.07 7.86
C GLN A 74 1.24 0.83 7.90
N ILE A 75 0.44 1.82 7.51
CA ILE A 75 -1.02 1.71 7.47
C ILE A 75 -1.46 0.72 6.39
N VAL A 76 -0.85 0.74 5.20
CA VAL A 76 -1.16 -0.22 4.13
C VAL A 76 -0.84 -1.65 4.60
N VAL A 77 0.31 -1.85 5.25
CA VAL A 77 0.72 -3.15 5.80
C VAL A 77 -0.30 -3.67 6.81
N GLU A 78 -0.75 -2.81 7.73
CA GLU A 78 -1.74 -3.19 8.73
C GLU A 78 -3.13 -3.41 8.14
N ALA A 79 -3.52 -2.63 7.14
CA ALA A 79 -4.77 -2.82 6.40
C ALA A 79 -4.78 -4.16 5.65
N VAL A 80 -3.65 -4.54 5.03
CA VAL A 80 -3.47 -5.86 4.41
C VAL A 80 -3.63 -6.97 5.45
N ARG A 81 -2.98 -6.84 6.62
CA ARG A 81 -3.07 -7.82 7.72
C ARG A 81 -4.48 -7.96 8.26
N THR A 82 -5.17 -6.84 8.44
CA THR A 82 -6.55 -6.80 8.93
C THR A 82 -7.52 -7.41 7.92
N GLY A 83 -7.28 -7.17 6.61
CA GLY A 83 -8.18 -7.56 5.53
C GLY A 83 -9.31 -6.57 5.31
N GLY A 84 -10.43 -7.03 4.76
CA GLY A 84 -11.63 -6.22 4.47
C GLY A 84 -11.63 -5.54 3.10
N GLY A 85 -10.77 -5.97 2.17
CA GLY A 85 -10.65 -5.36 0.85
C GLY A 85 -9.88 -4.05 0.89
N ALA A 86 -8.69 -4.07 1.51
CA ALA A 86 -7.85 -2.88 1.65
C ALA A 86 -7.59 -2.20 0.29
N THR A 87 -7.79 -0.89 0.25
CA THR A 87 -7.52 -0.01 -0.91
C THR A 87 -6.65 1.16 -0.49
N ALA A 88 -6.05 1.87 -1.45
CA ALA A 88 -5.26 3.06 -1.17
C ALA A 88 -6.08 4.17 -0.50
N GLN A 89 -7.37 4.25 -0.81
CA GLN A 89 -8.30 5.21 -0.20
C GLN A 89 -8.57 4.89 1.27
N THR A 90 -8.72 3.61 1.62
CA THR A 90 -8.84 3.17 3.03
C THR A 90 -7.59 3.55 3.83
N VAL A 91 -6.42 3.44 3.20
CA VAL A 91 -5.13 3.75 3.82
C VAL A 91 -4.96 5.25 4.02
N GLN A 92 -5.32 6.05 3.03
CA GLN A 92 -5.38 7.52 3.15
C GLN A 92 -6.37 7.99 4.22
N TYR A 93 -7.55 7.35 4.32
CA TYR A 93 -8.52 7.65 5.37
C TYR A 93 -7.95 7.35 6.78
N ASN A 94 -7.25 6.23 6.94
CA ASN A 94 -6.65 5.83 8.21
C ASN A 94 -5.39 6.64 8.60
N ALA A 95 -4.75 7.32 7.65
CA ALA A 95 -3.57 8.15 7.90
C ALA A 95 -3.86 9.49 8.59
N GLY A 96 -5.15 9.84 8.75
CA GLY A 96 -5.55 11.07 9.43
C GLY A 96 -5.41 12.33 8.55
N PRO A 97 -5.66 13.53 9.12
CA PRO A 97 -5.80 14.77 8.33
C PRO A 97 -4.49 15.31 7.74
N TRP A 98 -3.31 14.80 8.14
CA TRP A 98 -2.00 15.33 7.73
C TRP A 98 -1.49 14.80 6.39
N THR A 99 -2.14 13.78 5.80
CA THR A 99 -1.85 13.27 4.45
C THR A 99 -2.75 13.89 3.38
N ARG A 100 -3.68 14.77 3.76
CA ARG A 100 -4.54 15.51 2.81
C ARG A 100 -3.76 16.71 2.25
N PRO A 101 -3.85 16.98 0.93
CA PRO A 101 -3.23 18.16 0.33
C PRO A 101 -3.83 19.47 0.88
#